data_AF-A0A914Y3L6-F1
#
_entry.id   AF-A0A914Y3L6-F1
#
_cell.length_a   1.000
_cell.length_b   1.000
_cell.length_c   1.000
_cell.angle_alpha   90.00
_cell.angle_beta   90.00
_cell.angle_gamma   90.00
#
_symmetry.space_group_name_H-M   'P 1'
#
loop_
_entity.id
_entity.type
_entity.pdbx_description
1 polymer ?
#
loop_
_entity_poly.entity_id
_entity_poly.type
_entity_poly.pdbx_seq_one_letter_code
_entity_poly.pdbx_strand_id
1 'polypeptide(L)'
;MGEVVCAKIHKTKFNENGEEVIDFDEGERHLIGRIMTGCEGWMKSGNCWVIKQSHIVECLQVHLEGDNTKVFEPGYEAEAAEKDDKSQLLAFFALCKKDKYAQKYTYRNIPQHYRYTNGAWNR
;
A
#
# COMPACT_ATOMS: atom_id res chain seq x y z
N MET A 1 -11.10 -14.86 22.03
CA MET A 1 -11.38 -14.12 20.78
C MET A 1 -11.73 -12.71 21.22
N GLY A 2 -10.76 -11.78 21.18
CA GLY A 2 -10.97 -10.41 21.69
C GLY A 2 -11.72 -9.58 20.66
N GLU A 3 -12.80 -8.92 21.07
CA GLU A 3 -13.49 -7.93 20.23
C GLU A 3 -12.54 -6.78 19.91
N VAL A 4 -12.32 -6.52 18.62
CA VAL A 4 -11.62 -5.32 18.16
C VAL A 4 -12.65 -4.19 18.17
N VAL A 5 -12.71 -3.47 19.29
CA VAL A 5 -13.57 -2.29 19.43
C VAL A 5 -12.92 -1.14 18.66
N CYS A 6 -13.48 -0.76 17.51
CA CYS A 6 -13.01 0.41 16.76
C CYS A 6 -13.57 1.68 17.42
N ALA A 7 -12.88 2.18 18.45
CA ALA A 7 -13.24 3.46 19.05
C ALA A 7 -12.83 4.60 18.10
N LYS A 8 -13.82 5.31 17.56
CA LYS A 8 -13.56 6.58 16.86
C LYS A 8 -13.25 7.65 17.92
N ILE A 9 -11.98 7.81 18.27
CA ILE A 9 -11.52 8.89 19.14
C ILE A 9 -11.70 10.20 18.36
N HIS A 10 -12.70 10.99 18.73
CA HIS A 10 -12.87 12.34 18.20
C HIS A 10 -11.99 13.27 19.04
N LYS A 11 -11.33 14.25 18.41
CA LYS A 11 -10.64 15.29 19.15
C LYS A 11 -11.70 16.11 19.90
N THR A 12 -11.51 16.31 21.20
CA THR A 12 -12.33 17.21 22.02
C THR A 12 -11.59 18.52 22.27
N LYS A 13 -12.32 19.63 22.23
CA LYS A 13 -11.85 20.97 22.61
C LYS A 13 -12.68 21.45 23.80
N PHE A 14 -12.06 22.21 24.69
CA PHE A 14 -12.79 22.87 25.76
C PHE A 14 -13.33 24.21 25.26
N ASN A 15 -14.62 24.46 25.48
CA ASN A 15 -15.22 25.77 25.22
C ASN A 15 -14.74 26.80 26.25
N GLU A 16 -15.02 28.09 25.98
CA GLU A 16 -14.73 29.21 26.90
C GLU A 16 -15.38 29.04 28.29
N ASN A 17 -16.46 28.24 28.37
CA ASN A 17 -17.18 27.91 29.60
C ASN A 17 -16.66 26.64 30.31
N GLY A 18 -15.57 26.02 29.83
CA GLY A 18 -14.95 24.83 30.44
C GLY A 18 -15.64 23.51 30.13
N GLU A 19 -16.62 23.50 29.22
CA GLU A 19 -17.32 22.29 28.78
C GLU A 19 -16.52 21.56 27.69
N GLU A 20 -16.45 20.23 27.78
CA GLU A 20 -15.82 19.40 26.76
C GLU A 20 -16.74 19.26 25.54
N VAL A 21 -16.35 19.89 24.43
CA VAL A 21 -17.09 19.87 23.18
C VAL A 21 -16.32 19.08 22.12
N ILE A 22 -17.06 18.30 21.34
CA ILE A 22 -16.50 17.53 20.23
C ILE A 22 -16.11 18.50 19.12
N ASP A 23 -14.83 18.54 18.78
CA ASP A 23 -14.32 19.32 17.66
C ASP A 23 -14.57 18.54 16.35
N PHE A 24 -15.72 18.81 15.73
CA PHE A 24 -16.14 18.17 14.50
C PHE A 24 -16.21 19.20 13.37
N ASP A 25 -15.12 19.33 12.61
CA ASP A 25 -15.13 20.06 11.35
C ASP A 25 -15.65 19.15 10.22
N GLU A 26 -16.90 19.38 9.82
CA GLU A 26 -17.53 18.62 8.73
C GLU A 26 -16.90 18.96 7.36
N GLY A 27 -16.48 20.22 7.16
CA GLY A 27 -15.92 20.71 5.89
C GLY A 27 -14.56 20.10 5.60
N GLU A 28 -13.65 20.12 6.56
CA GLU A 28 -12.32 19.50 6.43
C GLU A 28 -12.43 17.98 6.22
N ARG A 29 -13.34 17.32 6.94
CA ARG A 29 -13.59 15.88 6.76
C ARG A 29 -14.19 15.54 5.41
N HIS A 30 -15.04 16.40 4.86
CA HIS A 30 -15.58 16.21 3.51
C HIS A 30 -14.47 16.32 2.46
N LEU A 31 -13.52 17.24 2.62
CA LEU A 31 -12.38 17.42 1.72
C LEU A 31 -11.35 16.28 1.81
N ILE A 32 -11.10 15.76 3.01
CA ILE A 32 -10.16 14.65 3.26
C ILE A 32 -10.83 13.29 3.00
N GLY A 33 -12.16 13.26 2.93
CA GLY A 33 -12.95 12.05 2.71
C GLY A 33 -12.66 11.42 1.35
N ARG A 34 -12.38 10.11 1.35
CA ARG A 34 -12.34 9.34 0.09
C ARG A 34 -13.76 9.28 -0.49
N ILE A 35 -13.91 9.73 -1.73
CA ILE A 35 -15.12 9.46 -2.51
C ILE A 35 -15.22 7.94 -2.72
N MET A 36 -16.33 7.36 -2.29
CA MET A 36 -16.63 5.94 -2.45
C MET A 36 -17.86 5.77 -3.36
N THR A 37 -17.90 4.67 -4.09
CA THR A 37 -19.12 4.27 -4.81
C THR A 37 -20.21 3.89 -3.81
N GLY A 38 -21.49 3.96 -4.22
CA GLY A 38 -22.61 3.56 -3.36
C GLY A 38 -22.48 2.12 -2.83
N CYS A 39 -21.94 1.21 -3.65
CA CYS A 39 -21.67 -0.17 -3.25
C CYS A 39 -20.61 -0.28 -2.15
N GLU A 40 -19.50 0.46 -2.27
CA GLU A 40 -18.45 0.52 -1.23
C GLU A 40 -19.00 1.14 0.07
N GLY A 41 -19.89 2.14 -0.03
CA GLY A 41 -20.56 2.76 1.12
C GLY A 41 -21.48 1.79 1.88
N TRP A 42 -22.26 0.99 1.15
CA TRP A 42 -23.08 -0.08 1.74
C TRP A 42 -22.21 -1.14 2.42
N MET A 43 -21.16 -1.61 1.75
CA MET A 43 -20.19 -2.56 2.32
C MET A 43 -19.53 -2.01 3.58
N LYS A 44 -19.10 -0.74 3.56
CA LYS A 44 -18.48 -0.09 4.72
C LYS A 44 -19.44 -0.01 5.91
N SER A 45 -20.72 0.30 5.65
CA SER A 45 -21.77 0.33 6.67
C SER A 45 -22.04 -1.05 7.26
N GLY A 46 -21.89 -2.11 6.46
CA GLY A 46 -21.97 -3.51 6.89
C GLY A 46 -20.67 -4.07 7.49
N ASN A 47 -19.73 -3.23 7.93
CA ASN A 47 -18.40 -3.61 8.43
C ASN A 47 -17.59 -4.52 7.48
N CYS A 48 -17.89 -4.51 6.18
CA CYS A 48 -17.14 -5.26 5.18
C CYS A 48 -15.82 -4.53 4.85
N TRP A 49 -14.81 -5.31 4.46
CA TRP A 49 -13.51 -4.77 4.08
C TRP A 49 -13.57 -4.05 2.73
N VAL A 50 -13.11 -2.80 2.70
CA VAL A 50 -13.01 -1.99 1.47
C VAL A 50 -11.53 -1.86 1.09
N ILE A 51 -11.21 -2.26 -0.15
CA ILE A 51 -9.85 -2.24 -0.69
C ILE A 51 -9.31 -0.79 -0.65
N LYS A 52 -8.03 -0.63 -0.31
CA LYS A 52 -7.30 0.66 -0.14
C LYS A 52 -7.56 1.46 1.16
N GLN A 53 -8.24 0.91 2.18
CA GLN A 53 -8.35 1.59 3.49
C GLN A 53 -7.29 1.19 4.52
N SER A 54 -6.66 0.02 4.38
CA SER A 54 -5.74 -0.52 5.39
C SER A 54 -4.30 -0.66 4.89
N HIS A 55 -4.10 -1.37 3.77
CA HIS A 55 -2.79 -1.68 3.23
C HIS A 55 -2.87 -1.93 1.72
N ILE A 56 -1.84 -1.52 1.00
CA ILE A 56 -1.64 -1.91 -0.40
C ILE A 56 -1.04 -3.30 -0.39
N VAL A 57 -1.72 -4.25 -1.04
CA VAL A 57 -1.16 -5.58 -1.29
C VAL A 57 -0.41 -5.50 -2.61
N GLU A 58 0.91 -5.56 -2.55
CA GLU A 58 1.74 -5.67 -3.74
C GLU A 58 2.01 -7.15 -4.03
N CYS A 59 1.70 -7.58 -5.25
CA CYS A 59 1.98 -8.94 -5.70
C CYS A 59 3.44 -9.04 -6.14
N LEU A 60 4.18 -9.99 -5.58
CA LEU A 60 5.51 -10.34 -6.06
C LEU A 60 5.43 -10.93 -7.48
N GLN A 61 5.95 -10.21 -8.46
CA GLN A 61 5.97 -10.67 -9.84
C GLN A 61 6.97 -11.82 -10.02
N VAL A 62 6.55 -12.87 -10.74
CA VAL A 62 7.39 -14.01 -11.12
C VAL A 62 7.33 -14.14 -12.64
N HIS A 63 8.49 -14.02 -13.29
CA HIS A 63 8.61 -14.05 -14.75
C HIS A 63 10.04 -14.46 -15.15
N LEU A 64 10.26 -14.70 -16.45
CA LEU A 64 11.58 -14.96 -17.01
C LEU A 64 12.31 -13.65 -17.35
N GLU A 65 13.62 -13.70 -17.52
CA GLU A 65 14.40 -12.53 -17.95
C GLU A 65 13.89 -12.03 -19.32
N GLY A 66 13.55 -10.74 -19.41
CA GLY A 66 12.97 -10.13 -20.61
C GLY A 66 11.45 -10.30 -20.78
N ASP A 67 10.81 -11.20 -20.03
CA ASP A 67 9.37 -11.48 -20.12
C ASP A 67 8.56 -10.78 -19.01
N ASN A 68 8.95 -9.56 -18.64
CA ASN A 68 8.24 -8.79 -17.62
C ASN A 68 7.03 -8.08 -18.24
N THR A 69 5.88 -8.18 -17.59
CA THR A 69 4.69 -7.42 -17.98
C THR A 69 4.88 -5.94 -17.63
N LYS A 70 4.91 -5.08 -18.66
CA LYS A 70 5.01 -3.63 -18.52
C LYS A 70 3.65 -2.99 -18.80
N VAL A 71 3.25 -2.06 -17.94
CA VAL A 71 2.06 -1.23 -18.15
C VAL A 71 2.55 0.12 -18.68
N PHE A 72 2.06 0.51 -19.84
CA PHE A 72 2.45 1.75 -20.52
C PHE A 72 1.22 2.45 -21.11
N GLU A 73 1.34 3.74 -21.39
CA GLU A 73 0.31 4.48 -22.11
C GLU A 73 0.40 4.18 -23.62
N PRO A 74 -0.74 4.07 -24.32
CA PRO A 74 -0.75 3.81 -25.75
C PRO A 74 0.08 4.87 -26.51
N GLY A 75 0.99 4.41 -27.36
CA GLY A 75 1.95 5.26 -28.10
C GLY A 75 3.36 5.31 -27.50
N TYR A 76 3.59 4.78 -26.29
CA TYR A 76 4.92 4.71 -25.65
C TYR A 76 5.49 3.28 -25.61
N GLU A 77 5.07 2.40 -26.52
CA GLU A 77 5.44 0.97 -26.50
C GLU A 77 6.95 0.76 -26.65
N ALA A 78 7.58 1.53 -27.54
CA ALA A 78 9.02 1.43 -27.80
C ALA A 78 9.85 1.90 -26.59
N GLU A 79 9.48 3.01 -25.96
CA GLU A 79 10.16 3.51 -24.75
C GLU A 79 9.97 2.54 -23.58
N ALA A 80 8.75 2.02 -23.43
CA ALA A 80 8.46 1.01 -22.41
C ALA A 80 9.28 -0.26 -22.63
N ALA A 81 9.45 -0.70 -23.88
CA ALA A 81 10.27 -1.87 -24.21
C ALA A 81 11.74 -1.66 -23.83
N GLU A 82 12.32 -0.49 -24.15
CA GLU A 82 13.72 -0.18 -23.85
C GLU A 82 14.02 0.08 -22.36
N LYS A 83 13.03 0.53 -21.58
CA LYS A 83 13.19 0.73 -20.13
C LYS A 83 13.49 -0.58 -19.42
N ASP A 84 14.73 -0.79 -19.02
CA ASP A 84 15.11 -1.94 -18.19
C ASP A 84 14.75 -1.70 -16.72
N ASP A 85 13.44 -1.67 -16.45
CA ASP A 85 12.92 -1.61 -15.10
C ASP A 85 13.25 -2.93 -14.39
N LYS A 86 14.22 -2.88 -13.46
CA LYS A 86 14.60 -4.03 -12.64
C LYS A 86 13.39 -4.49 -11.85
N SER A 87 12.74 -5.53 -12.34
CA SER A 87 11.62 -6.15 -11.66
C SER A 87 12.00 -6.56 -10.24
N GLN A 88 11.01 -6.70 -9.37
CA GLN A 88 11.22 -7.13 -7.99
C GLN A 88 12.02 -8.45 -7.91
N LEU A 89 11.81 -9.38 -8.85
CA LEU A 89 12.50 -10.67 -8.90
C LEU A 89 13.97 -10.52 -9.34
N LEU A 90 14.23 -9.76 -10.40
CA LEU A 90 15.60 -9.52 -10.87
C LEU A 90 16.41 -8.72 -9.83
N ALA A 91 15.75 -7.76 -9.17
CA ALA A 91 16.33 -7.04 -8.04
C ALA A 91 16.66 -7.99 -6.87
N PHE A 92 15.84 -9.01 -6.63
CA PHE A 92 16.12 -10.03 -5.61
C PHE A 92 17.34 -10.87 -5.97
N PHE A 93 17.48 -11.31 -7.22
CA PHE A 93 18.70 -12.02 -7.64
C PHE A 93 19.95 -11.15 -7.54
N ALA A 94 19.84 -9.86 -7.88
CA ALA A 94 20.94 -8.91 -7.69
C ALA A 94 21.28 -8.72 -6.20
N LEU A 95 20.29 -8.71 -5.32
CA LEU A 95 20.48 -8.67 -3.86
C LEU A 95 21.22 -9.92 -3.36
N CYS A 96 20.79 -11.12 -3.77
CA CYS A 96 21.42 -12.37 -3.36
C CYS A 96 22.89 -12.46 -3.76
N LYS A 97 23.30 -11.83 -4.87
CA LYS A 97 24.72 -11.76 -5.27
C LYS A 97 25.57 -10.89 -4.32
N LYS A 98 24.97 -9.88 -3.69
CA LYS A 98 25.66 -8.90 -2.83
C LYS A 98 25.62 -9.28 -1.35
N ASP A 99 24.46 -9.74 -0.87
CA ASP A 99 24.20 -9.99 0.55
C ASP A 99 23.97 -11.49 0.82
N LYS A 100 24.85 -12.07 1.66
CA LYS A 100 24.74 -13.47 2.11
C LYS A 100 23.53 -13.71 3.02
N TYR A 101 23.01 -12.67 3.67
CA TYR A 101 21.83 -12.80 4.52
C TYR A 101 20.57 -13.02 3.66
N ALA A 102 20.44 -12.28 2.56
CA ALA A 102 19.33 -12.43 1.62
C ALA A 102 19.25 -13.84 0.98
N GLN A 103 20.40 -14.50 0.77
CA GLN A 103 20.47 -15.87 0.22
C GLN A 103 19.77 -16.92 1.09
N LYS A 104 19.54 -16.64 2.38
CA LYS A 104 18.86 -17.57 3.29
C LYS A 104 17.35 -17.63 3.06
N TYR A 105 16.80 -16.61 2.39
CA TYR A 105 15.36 -16.46 2.22
C TYR A 105 14.95 -16.82 0.80
N THR A 106 13.75 -17.39 0.68
CA THR A 106 13.08 -17.53 -0.62
C THR A 106 12.47 -16.19 -1.03
N TYR A 107 12.23 -16.00 -2.32
CA TYR A 107 11.61 -14.77 -2.84
C TYR A 107 10.25 -14.47 -2.19
N ARG A 108 9.49 -15.50 -1.80
CA ARG A 108 8.23 -15.33 -1.07
C ARG A 108 8.41 -14.72 0.33
N ASN A 109 9.54 -15.00 0.98
CA ASN A 109 9.80 -14.61 2.36
C ASN A 109 10.64 -13.33 2.47
N ILE A 110 11.27 -12.87 1.38
CA ILE A 110 12.09 -11.67 1.39
C ILE A 110 11.37 -10.40 1.87
N PRO A 111 10.07 -10.16 1.60
CA PRO A 111 9.38 -8.93 2.03
C PRO A 111 9.21 -8.81 3.55
N GLN A 112 9.42 -9.91 4.29
CA GLN A 112 9.38 -9.90 5.75
C GLN A 112 10.67 -9.32 6.36
N HIS A 113 11.73 -9.21 5.56
CA HIS A 113 13.07 -8.81 6.01
C HIS A 113 13.62 -7.62 5.24
N TYR A 114 13.15 -7.38 4.02
CA TYR A 114 13.58 -6.29 3.17
C TYR A 114 12.36 -5.59 2.58
N ARG A 115 12.48 -4.28 2.38
CA ARG A 115 11.50 -3.45 1.71
C ARG A 115 11.97 -3.15 0.29
N TYR A 116 11.10 -3.36 -0.69
CA TYR A 116 11.37 -2.96 -2.06
C TYR A 116 11.06 -1.47 -2.23
N THR A 117 12.08 -0.66 -2.52
CA THR A 117 11.95 0.78 -2.79
C THR A 117 12.90 1.20 -3.90
N ASN A 118 12.42 2.06 -4.81
CA ASN A 118 13.20 2.63 -5.93
C ASN A 118 13.95 1.58 -6.77
N GLY A 119 13.31 0.43 -7.07
CA GLY A 119 13.92 -0.60 -7.91
C GLY A 119 14.91 -1.53 -7.19
N ALA A 120 15.04 -1.44 -5.87
CA ALA A 120 15.98 -2.25 -5.10
C ALA A 120 15.37 -2.75 -3.78
N TRP A 121 15.87 -3.89 -3.30
CA TRP A 121 15.55 -4.41 -1.97
C TRP A 121 16.50 -3.80 -0.95
N ASN A 122 15.92 -3.06 0.01
CA ASN A 122 16.62 -2.40 1.10
C ASN A 122 16.22 -3.05 2.43
N ARG A 123 17.17 -3.18 3.35
CA ARG A 123 16.89 -3.77 4.68
C ARG A 123 16.41 -2.70 5.65
#